data_AF-A0A1T2L656-F1
#
_entry.id   AF-A0A1T2L656-F1
#
_cell.length_a   1.000
_cell.length_b   1.000
_cell.length_c   1.000
_cell.angle_alpha   90.00
_cell.angle_beta   90.00
_cell.angle_gamma   90.00
#
_symmetry.space_group_name_H-M   'P 1'
#
loop_
_entity.id
_entity.type
_entity.pdbx_description
1 polymer ?
#
loop_
_entity_poly.entity_id
_entity_poly.type
_entity_poly.pdbx_seq_one_letter_code
_entity_poly.pdbx_strand_id
1 'polypeptide(L)' 'MNNTPSKNPLDKLPLILKKDLDQNLCTCNEVLKIDIINAITNGASSVEAVKSETYATMGSGCCTQQVERLIECLCPPEEE' A
#
# COMPACT_ATOMS: atom_id res chain seq x y z
N MET A 1 15.80 23.48 11.22
CA MET A 1 14.66 22.83 10.55
C MET A 1 14.37 21.52 11.27
N ASN A 2 13.16 21.35 11.80
CA ASN A 2 12.84 20.24 12.69
C ASN A 2 12.40 19.07 11.80
N ASN A 3 13.33 18.14 11.54
CA ASN A 3 13.06 16.90 10.83
C ASN A 3 12.34 15.96 11.81
N THR A 4 11.01 16.06 11.89
CA THR A 4 10.19 15.06 12.57
C THR A 4 10.09 13.84 11.67
N PRO A 5 10.57 12.65 12.08
CA PRO A 5 10.25 11.44 11.34
C PRO A 5 8.74 11.24 11.46
N SER A 6 8.03 11.29 10.33
CA SER A 6 6.60 11.00 10.28
C SER A 6 6.37 9.60 10.85
N LYS A 7 5.86 9.53 12.08
CA LYS A 7 5.61 8.28 12.80
C LYS A 7 4.50 7.45 12.17
N ASN A 8 3.67 8.05 11.31
CA ASN A 8 2.57 7.38 10.67
C ASN A 8 2.88 7.14 9.18
N PRO A 9 2.85 5.88 8.69
CA PRO A 9 3.10 5.58 7.28
C PRO A 9 2.12 6.27 6.33
N LEU A 10 0.93 6.59 6.81
CA LEU A 10 -0.07 7.32 6.03
C LEU A 10 0.40 8.73 5.66
N ASP A 11 1.30 9.36 6.41
CA ASP A 11 1.76 10.72 6.11
C ASP A 11 2.45 10.82 4.75
N LYS A 12 3.04 9.73 4.26
CA LYS A 12 3.67 9.64 2.93
C LYS A 12 2.66 9.54 1.79
N LEU A 13 1.39 9.21 2.08
CA LEU A 13 0.38 9.01 1.06
C LEU A 13 -0.24 10.35 0.62
N PRO A 14 -0.48 10.55 -0.69
CA PRO A 14 -1.33 11.62 -1.17
C PRO A 14 -2.77 11.46 -0.66
N LEU A 15 -3.51 12.56 -0.51
CA LEU A 15 -4.87 12.58 0.05
C LEU A 15 -5.83 11.60 -0.65
N ILE A 16 -5.67 11.41 -1.96
CA ILE A 16 -6.48 10.45 -2.73
C ILE A 16 -6.26 9.00 -2.28
N LEU A 17 -5.04 8.64 -1.87
CA LEU A 17 -4.72 7.32 -1.35
C LEU A 17 -5.05 7.17 0.14
N LYS A 18 -5.38 8.26 0.85
CA LYS A 18 -5.86 8.22 2.25
C LYS A 18 -7.36 7.98 2.41
N LYS A 19 -8.13 7.99 1.32
CA LYS A 19 -9.58 7.70 1.36
C LYS A 19 -9.84 6.21 1.51
N ASP A 20 -10.96 5.88 2.17
CA ASP A 20 -11.53 4.53 2.21
C ASP A 20 -10.54 3.46 2.73
N LEU A 21 -9.77 3.80 3.77
CA LEU A 21 -8.74 2.91 4.33
C LEU A 21 -9.34 1.65 4.96
N ASP A 22 -10.53 1.79 5.55
CA ASP A 22 -11.33 0.72 6.15
C ASP A 22 -12.22 -0.02 5.14
N GLN A 23 -12.08 0.26 3.84
CA GLN A 23 -12.83 -0.42 2.79
C GLN A 23 -11.95 -1.38 1.99
N ASN A 24 -12.59 -2.35 1.36
CA ASN A 24 -11.93 -3.32 0.50
C ASN A 24 -11.33 -2.62 -0.71
N LEU A 25 -10.01 -2.69 -0.84
CA LEU A 25 -9.32 -2.32 -2.06
C LEU A 25 -9.35 -3.47 -3.07
N CYS A 26 -9.16 -4.70 -2.60
CA CYS A 26 -9.32 -5.89 -3.43
C CYS A 26 -10.64 -6.59 -3.09
N THR A 27 -11.65 -6.45 -3.93
CA THR A 27 -12.96 -7.08 -3.70
C THR A 27 -12.97 -8.57 -4.05
N CYS A 28 -12.01 -9.07 -4.83
CA CYS A 28 -11.93 -10.50 -5.17
C CYS A 28 -11.64 -11.39 -3.95
N ASN A 29 -10.81 -10.89 -3.02
CA ASN A 29 -10.38 -11.61 -1.82
C ASN A 29 -10.71 -10.81 -0.55
N GLU A 30 -11.61 -9.82 -0.65
CA GLU A 30 -12.09 -9.00 0.47
C GLU A 30 -10.95 -8.39 1.32
N VAL A 31 -9.91 -7.88 0.64
CA VAL A 31 -8.72 -7.32 1.30
C VAL A 31 -8.90 -5.82 1.51
N LEU A 32 -8.83 -5.39 2.77
CA LEU A 32 -8.90 -3.98 3.13
C LEU A 32 -7.67 -3.22 2.62
N LYS A 33 -7.89 -1.95 2.27
CA LYS A 33 -6.81 -1.06 1.88
C LYS A 33 -5.76 -0.89 2.97
N ILE A 34 -6.19 -0.81 4.23
CA ILE A 34 -5.27 -0.67 5.37
C ILE A 34 -4.36 -1.89 5.54
N ASP A 35 -4.84 -3.10 5.25
CA ASP A 35 -4.03 -4.32 5.37
C ASP A 35 -2.92 -4.36 4.31
N ILE A 36 -3.22 -3.90 3.10
CA ILE A 36 -2.22 -3.74 2.04
C ILE A 36 -1.16 -2.70 2.45
N ILE A 37 -1.58 -1.56 3.01
CA ILE A 37 -0.65 -0.54 3.51
C ILE A 37 0.23 -1.12 4.62
N ASN A 38 -0.35 -1.85 5.57
CA ASN A 38 0.38 -2.50 6.66
C ASN A 38 1.42 -3.50 6.11
N ALA A 39 1.05 -4.33 5.14
CA ALA A 39 1.97 -5.26 4.49
C ALA A 39 3.16 -4.54 3.84
N ILE A 40 2.89 -3.44 3.12
CA ILE A 40 3.94 -2.63 2.49
C ILE A 40 4.87 -2.02 3.55
N THR A 41 4.31 -1.49 4.64
CA THR A 41 5.09 -0.92 5.74
C THR A 41 5.89 -1.95 6.53
N ASN A 42 5.47 -3.21 6.48
CA ASN A 42 6.19 -4.35 7.06
C ASN A 42 7.27 -4.92 6.11
N GLY A 43 7.42 -4.37 4.90
CA GLY A 43 8.50 -4.72 3.97
C GLY A 43 8.04 -5.33 2.64
N ALA A 44 6.74 -5.44 2.37
CA ALA A 44 6.24 -5.91 1.07
C ALA A 44 6.43 -4.82 -0.02
N SER A 45 7.64 -4.72 -0.56
CA SER A 45 8.06 -3.67 -1.52
C SER A 45 7.77 -4.00 -2.99
N SER A 46 6.94 -5.00 -3.28
CA SER A 46 6.61 -5.42 -4.65
C SER A 46 5.21 -6.02 -4.70
N VAL A 47 4.56 -6.01 -5.88
CA VAL A 47 3.24 -6.60 -6.07
C VAL A 47 3.22 -8.08 -5.69
N GLU A 48 4.28 -8.83 -6.01
CA GLU A 48 4.41 -10.24 -5.62
C GLU A 48 4.50 -10.44 -4.11
N ALA A 49 5.22 -9.57 -3.41
CA ALA A 49 5.32 -9.61 -1.95
C ALA A 49 3.97 -9.27 -1.30
N VAL A 50 3.29 -8.21 -1.77
CA VAL A 50 1.94 -7.85 -1.30
C VAL A 50 0.96 -8.99 -1.55
N LYS A 51 1.03 -9.63 -2.71
CA LYS A 51 0.22 -10.79 -3.07
C LYS A 51 0.46 -11.97 -2.12
N SER A 52 1.72 -12.26 -1.80
CA SER A 52 2.08 -13.32 -0.87
C SER A 52 1.53 -13.08 0.53
N GLU A 53 1.57 -11.83 1.01
CA GLU A 53 1.18 -11.47 2.38
C GLU A 53 -0.33 -11.27 2.55
N THR A 54 -1.03 -10.78 1.52
CA THR A 54 -2.42 -10.31 1.65
C THR A 54 -3.41 -10.98 0.72
N TYR A 55 -2.95 -11.76 -0.25
CA TYR A 55 -3.75 -12.31 -1.35
C TYR A 55 -4.37 -11.26 -2.31
N ALA A 56 -4.07 -9.97 -2.14
CA ALA A 56 -4.44 -8.96 -3.11
C ALA A 56 -3.81 -9.26 -4.49
N THR A 57 -4.42 -8.74 -5.56
CA THR A 57 -4.00 -8.92 -6.98
C THR A 57 -4.08 -10.34 -7.56
N MET A 58 -4.49 -11.36 -6.78
CA MET A 58 -4.60 -12.75 -7.26
C MET A 58 -5.85 -13.03 -8.11
N GLY A 59 -6.87 -12.18 -8.03
CA GLY A 59 -8.12 -12.30 -8.80
C GLY A 59 -8.05 -11.61 -10.18
N SER A 60 -9.02 -10.72 -10.46
CA SER A 60 -9.11 -10.02 -11.75
C SER A 60 -7.99 -9.00 -12.00
N GLY A 61 -7.23 -8.62 -10.96
CA GLY A 61 -6.19 -7.60 -11.05
C GLY A 61 -6.69 -6.15 -11.04
N CYS A 62 -7.99 -5.89 -10.84
CA CYS A 62 -8.53 -4.52 -10.82
C CYS A 62 -7.87 -3.61 -9.76
N CYS A 63 -7.40 -4.18 -8.65
CA CYS A 63 -6.72 -3.42 -7.60
C CYS A 63 -5.22 -3.20 -7.86
N THR A 64 -4.61 -3.86 -8.84
CA THR A 64 -3.15 -3.91 -9.04
C THR A 64 -2.54 -2.52 -9.17
N GLN A 65 -3.12 -1.65 -10.01
CA GLN A 65 -2.59 -0.29 -10.22
C GLN A 65 -2.59 0.54 -8.93
N GLN A 66 -3.60 0.36 -8.07
CA GLN A 66 -3.66 1.10 -6.80
C GLN A 66 -2.68 0.51 -5.77
N VAL A 67 -2.43 -0.80 -5.80
CA VAL A 67 -1.36 -1.44 -5.01
C VAL A 67 0.02 -0.92 -5.42
N GLU A 68 0.30 -0.85 -6.72
CA GLU A 68 1.56 -0.29 -7.24
C GLU A 68 1.78 1.14 -6.75
N ARG A 69 0.76 2.01 -6.85
CA ARG A 69 0.86 3.38 -6.31
C ARG A 69 1.10 3.46 -4.82
N LEU A 70 0.50 2.55 -4.04
CA LEU A 70 0.77 2.47 -2.60
C LEU A 70 2.22 2.08 -2.32
N ILE A 71 2.76 1.12 -3.08
CA ILE A 71 4.18 0.72 -3.01
C ILE A 71 5.08 1.91 -3.34
N GLU A 72 4.85 2.60 -4.47
CA GLU A 72 5.64 3.77 -4.89
C GLU A 72 5.67 4.87 -3.82
N CYS A 73 4.55 5.13 -3.14
CA CYS A 73 4.47 6.17 -2.10
C CYS A 73 5.14 5.75 -0.77
N LEU A 74 5.10 4.47 -0.42
CA LEU A 74 5.52 3.98 0.89
C LEU A 74 6.95 3.43 0.89
N CYS A 75 7.39 2.90 -0.25
CA CYS A 75 8.71 2.34 -0.53
C CYS A 75 9.26 2.98 -1.83
N PRO A 76 9.57 4.29 -1.82
CA PRO A 76 10.20 4.92 -2.97
C PRO A 76 11.55 4.22 -3.25
N PRO A 77 11.96 4.07 -4.53
CA PRO A 77 13.30 3.60 -4.84
C PRO A 77 14.31 4.54 -4.16
N GLU A 78 15.33 3.99 -3.50
CA GLU A 78 16.43 4.78 -2.95
C GLU A 78 17.01 5.64 -4.07
N GLU A 79 16.86 6.96 -3.95
CA GLU A 79 17.51 7.92 -4.85
C GLU A 79 19.04 7.83 -4.60
N GLU A 80 19.77 7.31 -5.59
CA GLU A 80 21.23 7.44 -5.69
C GLU A 80 21.65 8.89 -5.98
#